data_AF-A0A4S8L409-F1
#
_entry.id   AF-A0A4S8L409-F1
#
_cell.length_a   1.000
_cell.length_b   1.000
_cell.length_c   1.000
_cell.angle_alpha   90.00
_cell.angle_beta   90.00
_cell.angle_gamma   90.00
#
_symmetry.space_group_name_H-M   'P 1'
#
loop_
_entity.id
_entity.type
_entity.pdbx_description
1 polymer ?
#
loop_
_entity_poly.entity_id
_entity_poly.type
_entity_poly.pdbx_seq_one_letter_code
_entity_poly.pdbx_strand_id
1 'polypeptide(L)'
;MYVEEGHHLNRSVKLPLYLCQSNQTGELVATKLAAELASPDVELKIETDSKYVIQMLTTKKNQMEDDGYIGVSNGALIRSTIASLRGRKGKTLFKWVKGQERNKKATEMARKALERNKASPIHLSVTPTLLVTGAKLSTMTQALAYKAIKQWKATVATRQRTNRNILNIKDTTQQHFDYIPTEEKIWKSIRHKDIERKTRYFLWMAIHDAYMTGTHWLRPNFKPELQERAYCPHCDEVEDLNHILTKCNTPGQKTVWDMAEKLWERK
;
A
#
# COMPACT_ATOMS: atom_id res chain seq x y z
N MET A 1 -5.90 -12.63 -26.56
CA MET A 1 -6.86 -12.08 -27.54
C MET A 1 -7.10 -13.11 -28.62
N TYR A 2 -8.37 -13.36 -28.92
CA TYR A 2 -8.82 -14.27 -29.98
C TYR A 2 -9.86 -13.54 -30.83
N VAL A 3 -9.72 -13.62 -32.15
CA VAL A 3 -10.65 -13.04 -33.13
C VAL A 3 -11.52 -14.16 -33.73
N GLU A 4 -10.86 -15.07 -34.45
CA GLU A 4 -11.44 -16.28 -35.04
C GLU A 4 -10.32 -17.29 -35.33
N GLU A 5 -10.66 -18.46 -35.82
CA GLU A 5 -9.70 -19.55 -36.00
C GLU A 5 -8.69 -19.20 -37.09
N GLY A 6 -7.40 -19.39 -36.82
CA GLY A 6 -6.32 -19.05 -37.76
C GLY A 6 -6.08 -17.55 -37.99
N HIS A 7 -6.83 -16.66 -37.35
CA HIS A 7 -6.70 -15.21 -37.62
C HIS A 7 -5.32 -14.67 -37.21
N HIS A 8 -4.68 -13.90 -38.12
CA HIS A 8 -3.32 -13.38 -37.94
C HIS A 8 -3.15 -12.45 -36.74
N LEU A 9 -4.23 -11.82 -36.25
CA LEU A 9 -4.24 -11.01 -35.02
C LEU A 9 -4.39 -11.82 -33.74
N ASN A 10 -4.61 -13.13 -33.78
CA ASN A 10 -4.67 -13.92 -32.55
C ASN A 10 -3.36 -13.82 -31.77
N ARG A 11 -3.46 -13.53 -30.47
CA ARG A 11 -2.29 -13.37 -29.60
C ARG A 11 -2.55 -14.00 -28.24
N SER A 12 -1.64 -14.88 -27.85
CA SER A 12 -1.47 -15.33 -26.47
C SER A 12 -0.15 -14.81 -25.95
N VAL A 13 -0.11 -14.38 -24.68
CA VAL A 13 1.05 -13.71 -24.08
C VAL A 13 1.22 -14.18 -22.64
N LYS A 14 2.46 -14.52 -22.27
CA LYS A 14 2.86 -14.76 -20.89
C LYS A 14 3.32 -13.44 -20.28
N LEU A 15 2.69 -13.04 -19.17
CA LEU A 15 2.99 -11.76 -18.54
C LEU A 15 4.39 -11.74 -17.93
N PRO A 16 5.12 -10.62 -18.01
CA PRO A 16 6.40 -10.45 -17.33
C PRO A 16 6.20 -10.18 -15.83
N LEU A 17 7.20 -10.53 -15.02
CA LEU A 17 7.12 -10.46 -13.55
C LEU A 17 7.05 -9.04 -12.98
N TYR A 18 7.43 -8.01 -13.74
CA TYR A 18 7.26 -6.61 -13.32
C TYR A 18 5.80 -6.15 -13.35
N LEU A 19 4.90 -6.94 -13.93
CA LEU A 19 3.45 -6.74 -13.82
C LEU A 19 2.88 -7.65 -12.74
N CYS A 20 1.83 -7.20 -12.07
CA CYS A 20 1.10 -8.00 -11.10
C CYS A 20 0.55 -9.27 -11.76
N GLN A 21 0.86 -10.45 -11.22
CA GLN A 21 0.40 -11.73 -11.75
C GLN A 21 -1.04 -12.01 -11.30
N SER A 22 -2.01 -11.44 -12.01
CA SER A 22 -3.44 -11.62 -11.75
C SER A 22 -4.25 -11.70 -13.05
N ASN A 23 -5.45 -12.31 -12.97
CA ASN A 23 -6.38 -12.37 -14.10
C ASN A 23 -6.70 -10.96 -14.63
N GLN A 24 -6.94 -10.01 -13.73
CA GLN A 24 -7.24 -8.61 -14.07
C GLN A 24 -6.11 -7.96 -14.88
N THR A 25 -4.85 -8.24 -14.54
CA THR A 25 -3.69 -7.76 -15.30
C THR A 25 -3.68 -8.37 -16.70
N GLY A 26 -3.91 -9.68 -16.82
CA GLY A 26 -3.94 -10.38 -18.11
C GLY A 26 -5.03 -9.84 -19.04
N GLU A 27 -6.22 -9.57 -18.50
CA GLU A 27 -7.35 -9.00 -19.24
C GLU A 27 -7.06 -7.56 -19.70
N LEU A 28 -6.42 -6.72 -18.85
CA LEU A 28 -5.97 -5.38 -19.22
C LEU A 28 -4.92 -5.40 -20.34
N VAL A 29 -3.94 -6.31 -20.24
CA VAL A 29 -2.90 -6.49 -21.28
C VAL A 29 -3.53 -6.97 -22.59
N ALA A 30 -4.45 -7.93 -22.54
CA ALA A 30 -5.16 -8.39 -23.73
C ALA A 30 -5.93 -7.24 -24.42
N THR A 31 -6.56 -6.37 -23.63
CA THR A 31 -7.27 -5.18 -24.13
C THR A 31 -6.32 -4.17 -24.76
N LYS A 32 -5.18 -3.91 -24.11
CA LYS A 32 -4.13 -3.04 -24.65
C LYS A 32 -3.62 -3.56 -26.00
N LEU A 33 -3.26 -4.83 -26.07
CA LEU A 33 -2.78 -5.46 -27.31
C LEU A 33 -3.84 -5.43 -28.41
N ALA A 34 -5.11 -5.61 -28.08
CA ALA A 34 -6.20 -5.46 -29.05
C ALA A 34 -6.25 -4.05 -29.63
N ALA A 35 -6.13 -3.03 -28.78
CA ALA A 35 -6.13 -1.63 -29.20
C ALA A 35 -4.93 -1.27 -30.09
N GLU A 36 -3.76 -1.83 -29.79
CA GLU A 36 -2.49 -1.57 -30.51
C GLU A 36 -2.36 -2.33 -31.83
N LEU A 37 -2.90 -3.56 -31.92
CA LEU A 37 -2.74 -4.41 -33.10
C LEU A 37 -3.86 -4.25 -34.13
N ALA A 38 -5.08 -3.90 -33.70
CA ALA A 38 -6.16 -3.62 -34.62
C ALA A 38 -5.91 -2.29 -35.35
N SER A 39 -6.23 -2.22 -36.65
CA SER A 39 -6.09 -0.99 -37.43
C SER A 39 -6.75 0.21 -36.69
N PRO A 40 -6.07 1.37 -36.58
CA PRO A 40 -6.55 2.49 -35.78
C PRO A 40 -7.76 3.20 -36.40
N ASP A 41 -8.00 3.04 -37.70
CA ASP A 41 -9.06 3.74 -38.43
C ASP A 41 -10.40 2.97 -38.46
N VAL A 42 -10.41 1.71 -38.03
CA VAL A 42 -11.63 0.88 -37.99
C VAL A 42 -12.25 0.81 -36.60
N GLU A 43 -13.56 0.54 -36.55
CA GLU A 43 -14.24 0.25 -35.29
C GLU A 43 -13.67 -1.03 -34.65
N LEU A 44 -13.35 -0.95 -33.36
CA LEU A 44 -12.87 -2.09 -32.57
C LEU A 44 -13.94 -2.49 -31.56
N LYS A 45 -14.46 -3.71 -31.67
CA LYS A 45 -15.37 -4.29 -30.69
C LYS A 45 -14.63 -5.30 -29.82
N ILE A 46 -14.51 -5.00 -28.53
CA ILE A 46 -13.87 -5.87 -27.54
C ILE A 46 -14.95 -6.58 -26.73
N GLU A 47 -15.00 -7.90 -26.87
CA GLU A 47 -15.85 -8.77 -26.06
C GLU A 47 -15.03 -9.35 -24.90
N THR A 48 -15.43 -9.09 -23.66
CA THR A 48 -14.72 -9.56 -22.46
C THR A 48 -15.70 -9.95 -21.34
N ASP A 49 -15.35 -10.96 -20.56
CA ASP A 49 -16.03 -11.36 -19.33
C ASP A 49 -15.59 -10.54 -18.12
N SER A 50 -14.54 -9.73 -18.27
CA SER A 50 -14.03 -8.86 -17.23
C SER A 50 -14.87 -7.60 -17.04
N LYS A 51 -15.77 -7.64 -16.05
CA LYS A 51 -16.43 -6.43 -15.56
C LYS A 51 -15.43 -5.40 -15.05
N TYR A 52 -14.30 -5.86 -14.50
CA TYR A 52 -13.23 -4.98 -14.02
C TYR A 52 -12.66 -4.15 -15.16
N VAL A 53 -12.21 -4.76 -16.26
CA VAL A 53 -11.67 -4.03 -17.42
C VAL A 53 -12.68 -3.02 -17.95
N ILE A 54 -13.94 -3.44 -18.15
CA ILE A 54 -14.98 -2.55 -18.65
C ILE A 54 -15.14 -1.35 -17.72
N GLN A 55 -15.31 -1.58 -16.41
CA GLN A 55 -15.52 -0.51 -15.44
C GLN A 55 -14.33 0.46 -15.38
N MET A 56 -13.11 -0.05 -15.37
CA MET A 56 -11.90 0.78 -15.26
C MET A 56 -11.67 1.63 -16.52
N LEU A 57 -11.89 1.06 -17.71
CA LEU A 57 -11.60 1.74 -18.98
C LEU A 57 -12.76 2.61 -19.49
N THR A 58 -13.96 2.49 -18.90
CA THR A 58 -15.13 3.29 -19.29
C THR A 58 -15.56 4.24 -18.16
N THR A 59 -16.24 3.72 -17.13
CA THR A 59 -16.90 4.52 -16.09
C THR A 59 -15.91 5.21 -15.14
N LYS A 60 -14.86 4.51 -14.71
CA LYS A 60 -13.91 5.03 -13.71
C LYS A 60 -12.73 5.80 -14.30
N LYS A 61 -12.61 5.84 -15.64
CA LYS A 61 -11.42 6.39 -16.31
C LYS A 61 -11.15 7.85 -15.93
N ASN A 62 -12.20 8.68 -15.90
CA ASN A 62 -12.07 10.11 -15.63
C ASN A 62 -11.61 10.36 -14.19
N GLN A 63 -12.25 9.69 -13.22
CA GLN A 63 -11.86 9.79 -11.82
C GLN A 63 -10.40 9.37 -11.60
N MET A 64 -9.94 8.29 -12.24
CA MET A 64 -8.54 7.86 -12.10
C MET A 64 -7.55 8.85 -12.71
N GLU A 65 -7.91 9.51 -13.80
CA GLU A 65 -7.10 10.57 -14.40
C GLU A 65 -7.04 11.79 -13.51
N ASP A 66 -8.18 12.23 -12.96
CA ASP A 66 -8.24 13.31 -11.98
C ASP A 66 -7.44 12.95 -10.71
N ASP A 67 -7.46 11.69 -10.27
CA ASP A 67 -6.69 11.21 -9.13
C ASP A 67 -5.22 10.90 -9.45
N GLY A 68 -4.79 11.09 -10.70
CA GLY A 68 -3.41 10.82 -11.15
C GLY A 68 -2.98 9.36 -10.96
N TYR A 69 -3.92 8.42 -10.89
CA TYR A 69 -3.69 6.99 -10.61
C TYR A 69 -3.00 6.69 -9.26
N ILE A 70 -3.02 7.63 -8.31
CA ILE A 70 -2.33 7.48 -7.02
C ILE A 70 -2.97 6.35 -6.21
N GLY A 71 -2.17 5.33 -5.89
CA GLY A 71 -2.62 4.17 -5.09
C GLY A 71 -3.60 3.25 -5.83
N VAL A 72 -3.73 3.39 -7.15
CA VAL A 72 -4.55 2.51 -7.98
C VAL A 72 -3.73 1.28 -8.39
N SER A 73 -4.19 0.09 -8.02
CA SER A 73 -3.61 -1.17 -8.49
C SER A 73 -3.63 -1.23 -10.03
N ASN A 74 -2.52 -1.66 -10.63
CA ASN A 74 -2.31 -1.64 -12.09
C ASN A 74 -2.40 -0.23 -12.73
N GLY A 75 -2.26 0.86 -11.96
CA GLY A 75 -2.44 2.24 -12.45
C GLY A 75 -1.62 2.57 -13.71
N ALA A 76 -0.34 2.17 -13.76
CA ALA A 76 0.51 2.38 -14.94
C ALA A 76 0.01 1.63 -16.19
N LEU A 77 -0.45 0.38 -16.01
CA LEU A 77 -1.02 -0.42 -17.09
C LEU A 77 -2.35 0.15 -17.57
N ILE A 78 -3.25 0.51 -16.65
CA ILE A 78 -4.55 1.14 -16.98
C ILE A 78 -4.32 2.44 -17.76
N ARG A 79 -3.42 3.30 -17.29
CA ARG A 79 -3.05 4.54 -17.98
C ARG A 79 -2.53 4.27 -19.39
N SER A 80 -1.66 3.27 -19.55
CA SER A 80 -1.15 2.87 -20.86
C SER A 80 -2.23 2.31 -21.78
N THR A 81 -3.14 1.49 -21.26
CA THR A 81 -4.27 0.94 -22.02
C THR A 81 -5.23 2.04 -22.47
N ILE A 82 -5.59 3.00 -21.59
CA ILE A 82 -6.43 4.15 -21.94
C ILE A 82 -5.78 4.97 -23.06
N ALA A 83 -4.47 5.19 -22.98
CA ALA A 83 -3.75 5.90 -24.03
C ALA A 83 -3.76 5.13 -25.37
N SER A 84 -3.51 3.82 -25.36
CA SER A 84 -3.61 2.98 -26.57
C SER A 84 -5.01 3.05 -27.19
N LEU A 85 -6.06 3.09 -26.38
CA LEU A 85 -7.44 3.25 -26.84
C LEU A 85 -7.71 4.64 -27.42
N ARG A 86 -7.22 5.71 -26.77
CA ARG A 86 -7.37 7.11 -27.24
C ARG A 86 -6.58 7.41 -28.50
N GLY A 87 -5.49 6.68 -28.75
CA GLY A 87 -4.69 6.81 -29.97
C GLY A 87 -5.40 6.32 -31.24
N ARG A 88 -6.53 5.62 -31.10
CA ARG A 88 -7.33 5.13 -32.23
C ARG A 88 -8.26 6.23 -32.76
N LYS A 89 -8.46 6.28 -34.08
CA LYS A 89 -9.47 7.17 -34.71
C LYS A 89 -10.85 6.52 -34.74
N GLY A 90 -10.89 5.21 -34.98
CA GLY A 90 -12.11 4.41 -34.95
C GLY A 90 -12.64 4.23 -33.53
N LYS A 91 -13.97 4.13 -33.41
CA LYS A 91 -14.63 3.90 -32.12
C LYS A 91 -14.16 2.58 -31.51
N THR A 92 -14.04 2.54 -30.18
CA THR A 92 -13.86 1.28 -29.46
C THR A 92 -15.07 1.00 -28.58
N LEU A 93 -15.70 -0.15 -28.79
CA LEU A 93 -16.90 -0.59 -28.11
C LEU A 93 -16.59 -1.79 -27.22
N PHE A 94 -17.03 -1.75 -25.97
CA PHE A 94 -16.93 -2.89 -25.06
C PHE A 94 -18.28 -3.60 -24.95
N LYS A 95 -18.25 -4.93 -25.04
CA LYS A 95 -19.41 -5.78 -24.76
C LYS A 95 -19.04 -6.78 -23.69
N TRP A 96 -19.80 -6.78 -22.60
CA TRP A 96 -19.67 -7.81 -21.59
C TRP A 96 -20.26 -9.12 -22.12
N VAL A 97 -19.48 -10.19 -22.08
CA VAL A 97 -19.90 -11.54 -22.49
C VAL A 97 -19.48 -12.54 -21.44
N LYS A 98 -20.24 -13.61 -21.21
CA LYS A 98 -19.83 -14.69 -20.29
C LYS A 98 -20.15 -16.03 -20.91
N GLY A 99 -19.16 -16.91 -21.01
CA GLY A 99 -19.36 -18.29 -21.47
C GLY A 99 -19.65 -18.45 -22.97
N GLN A 100 -19.42 -17.42 -23.79
CA GLN A 100 -19.51 -17.51 -25.25
C GLN A 100 -18.30 -18.24 -25.83
N GLU A 101 -18.48 -18.89 -26.99
CA GLU A 101 -17.46 -19.73 -27.60
C GLU A 101 -16.14 -18.99 -27.89
N ARG A 102 -16.22 -17.76 -28.44
CA ARG A 102 -15.03 -16.92 -28.66
C ARG A 102 -14.30 -16.56 -27.36
N ASN A 103 -15.04 -16.32 -26.28
CA ASN A 103 -14.47 -16.03 -24.95
C ASN A 103 -13.78 -17.29 -24.38
N LYS A 104 -14.37 -18.48 -24.54
CA LYS A 104 -13.72 -19.75 -24.14
C LYS A 104 -12.41 -19.98 -24.90
N LYS A 105 -12.41 -19.80 -26.22
CA LYS A 105 -11.19 -19.91 -27.05
C LYS A 105 -10.11 -18.89 -26.62
N ALA A 106 -10.50 -17.66 -26.29
CA ALA A 106 -9.57 -16.66 -25.75
C ALA A 106 -8.94 -17.10 -24.42
N THR A 107 -9.72 -17.68 -23.51
CA THR A 107 -9.25 -18.22 -22.22
C THR A 107 -8.31 -19.41 -22.41
N GLU A 108 -8.63 -20.32 -23.33
CA GLU A 108 -7.74 -21.44 -23.66
C GLU A 108 -6.40 -20.96 -24.21
N MET A 109 -6.42 -19.97 -25.12
CA MET A 109 -5.20 -19.34 -25.62
C MET A 109 -4.37 -18.68 -24.51
N ALA A 110 -5.02 -18.03 -23.55
CA ALA A 110 -4.35 -17.44 -22.40
C ALA A 110 -3.68 -18.52 -21.52
N ARG A 111 -4.36 -19.64 -21.28
CA ARG A 111 -3.81 -20.78 -20.52
C ARG A 111 -2.57 -21.37 -21.20
N LYS A 112 -2.63 -21.62 -22.52
CA LYS A 112 -1.49 -22.10 -23.31
C LYS A 112 -0.29 -21.13 -23.27
N ALA A 113 -0.53 -19.84 -23.05
CA ALA A 113 0.55 -18.87 -22.93
C ALA A 113 1.44 -19.14 -21.70
N LEU A 114 0.89 -19.71 -20.62
CA LEU A 114 1.63 -19.96 -19.38
C LEU A 114 2.77 -20.97 -19.56
N GLU A 115 2.59 -21.90 -20.51
CA GLU A 115 3.55 -22.95 -20.87
C GLU A 115 4.78 -22.39 -21.63
N ARG A 116 4.76 -21.12 -22.04
CA ARG A 116 5.90 -20.50 -22.71
C ARG A 116 7.09 -20.29 -21.77
N ASN A 117 8.30 -20.56 -22.26
CA ASN A 117 9.53 -20.37 -21.49
C ASN A 117 9.84 -18.89 -21.19
N LYS A 118 9.50 -17.98 -22.11
CA LYS A 118 9.79 -16.54 -21.98
C LYS A 118 8.51 -15.72 -21.89
N ALA A 119 8.51 -14.74 -20.99
CA ALA A 119 7.48 -13.71 -20.94
C ALA A 119 7.58 -12.78 -22.15
N SER A 120 6.45 -12.23 -22.61
CA SER A 120 6.46 -11.22 -23.66
C SER A 120 6.62 -9.83 -23.03
N PRO A 121 7.49 -8.96 -23.57
CA PRO A 121 7.63 -7.60 -23.08
C PRO A 121 6.33 -6.81 -23.33
N ILE A 122 5.85 -6.13 -22.29
CA ILE A 122 4.68 -5.25 -22.34
C ILE A 122 5.12 -3.82 -22.07
N HIS A 123 5.13 -2.98 -23.11
CA HIS A 123 5.54 -1.59 -23.00
C HIS A 123 4.43 -0.75 -22.35
N LEU A 124 4.75 -0.06 -21.26
CA LEU A 124 3.80 0.81 -20.55
C LEU A 124 4.00 2.29 -20.87
N SER A 125 4.94 2.63 -21.77
CA SER A 125 5.18 4.00 -22.21
C SER A 125 3.94 4.56 -22.89
N VAL A 126 3.67 5.84 -22.64
CA VAL A 126 2.52 6.57 -23.19
C VAL A 126 3.04 7.79 -23.93
N THR A 127 2.51 8.04 -25.12
CA THR A 127 2.80 9.26 -25.88
C THR A 127 2.51 10.49 -25.04
N PRO A 128 3.40 11.50 -24.95
CA PRO A 128 3.23 12.65 -24.08
C PRO A 128 1.90 13.40 -24.26
N THR A 129 1.37 13.45 -25.50
CA THR A 129 0.09 14.09 -25.82
C THR A 129 -1.13 13.38 -25.22
N LEU A 130 -1.00 12.11 -24.84
CA LEU A 130 -2.05 11.29 -24.23
C LEU A 130 -1.75 10.99 -22.75
N LEU A 131 -0.65 11.53 -22.21
CA LEU A 131 -0.19 11.25 -20.86
C LEU A 131 -0.81 12.22 -19.86
N VAL A 132 -1.51 11.68 -18.87
CA VAL A 132 -1.83 12.41 -17.64
C VAL A 132 -0.57 12.43 -16.76
N THR A 133 -0.07 13.64 -16.49
CA THR A 133 1.21 13.89 -15.81
C THR A 133 1.11 13.88 -14.28
N GLY A 134 -0.10 13.90 -13.71
CA GLY A 134 -0.31 13.85 -12.27
C GLY A 134 -1.79 13.96 -11.90
N ALA A 135 -2.04 14.06 -10.60
CA ALA A 135 -3.39 14.28 -10.09
C ALA A 135 -3.80 15.76 -10.25
N LYS A 136 -5.06 15.97 -10.61
CA LYS A 136 -5.66 17.28 -10.83
C LYS A 136 -5.87 17.99 -9.50
N LEU A 137 -5.15 19.10 -9.32
CA LEU A 137 -5.17 19.86 -8.06
C LEU A 137 -6.56 20.38 -7.69
N SER A 138 -7.37 20.80 -8.66
CA SER A 138 -8.70 21.38 -8.39
C SER A 138 -9.70 20.38 -7.81
N THR A 139 -9.47 19.07 -7.99
CA THR A 139 -10.33 17.98 -7.47
C THR A 139 -9.62 17.13 -6.42
N MET A 140 -8.38 17.48 -6.05
CA MET A 140 -7.58 16.71 -5.11
C MET A 140 -8.11 16.85 -3.68
N THR A 141 -8.30 15.72 -3.02
CA THR A 141 -8.63 15.69 -1.58
C THR A 141 -7.36 15.65 -0.74
N GLN A 142 -7.43 16.12 0.52
CA GLN A 142 -6.33 15.99 1.48
C GLN A 142 -5.89 14.53 1.65
N ALA A 143 -6.83 13.58 1.63
CA ALA A 143 -6.54 12.15 1.72
C ALA A 143 -5.73 11.66 0.51
N LEU A 144 -6.07 12.09 -0.71
CA LEU A 144 -5.32 11.77 -1.92
C LEU A 144 -3.92 12.41 -1.89
N ALA A 145 -3.83 13.69 -1.53
CA ALA A 145 -2.57 14.41 -1.38
C ALA A 145 -1.65 13.70 -0.37
N TYR A 146 -2.18 13.31 0.79
CA TYR A 146 -1.44 12.57 1.80
C TYR A 146 -0.94 11.22 1.28
N LYS A 147 -1.75 10.46 0.53
CA LYS A 147 -1.32 9.22 -0.12
C LYS A 147 -0.19 9.47 -1.12
N ALA A 148 -0.29 10.52 -1.93
CA ALA A 148 0.74 10.92 -2.89
C ALA A 148 2.07 11.23 -2.19
N ILE A 149 2.01 12.07 -1.15
CA ILE A 149 3.17 12.44 -0.33
C ILE A 149 3.73 11.21 0.36
N LYS A 150 2.91 10.30 0.87
CA LYS A 150 3.39 9.06 1.50
C LYS A 150 4.08 8.15 0.51
N GLN A 151 3.59 8.01 -0.72
CA GLN A 151 4.28 7.24 -1.78
C GLN A 151 5.62 7.88 -2.15
N TRP A 152 5.66 9.21 -2.28
CA TRP A 152 6.88 9.95 -2.55
C TRP A 152 7.89 9.92 -1.38
N LYS A 153 7.39 9.95 -0.14
CA LYS A 153 8.18 9.87 1.10
C LYS A 153 8.42 8.44 1.58
N ALA A 154 7.86 7.40 0.98
CA ALA A 154 8.21 6.01 1.32
C ALA A 154 9.71 5.75 1.11
N THR A 155 10.34 6.58 0.27
CA THR A 155 11.79 6.70 0.07
C THR A 155 12.54 7.42 1.21
N VAL A 156 11.86 7.94 2.23
CA VAL A 156 12.45 8.77 3.29
C VAL A 156 12.42 8.06 4.65
N ALA A 157 13.63 7.80 5.16
CA ALA A 157 14.05 7.41 6.51
C ALA A 157 13.07 6.60 7.39
N THR A 158 13.45 5.34 7.65
CA THR A 158 12.82 4.48 8.66
C THR A 158 12.96 5.08 10.06
N ARG A 159 11.85 5.18 10.80
CA ARG A 159 11.84 5.64 12.20
C ARG A 159 12.37 4.53 13.12
N GLN A 160 13.70 4.40 13.22
CA GLN A 160 14.37 3.32 13.94
C GLN A 160 13.86 3.10 15.37
N ARG A 161 13.70 4.18 16.15
CA ARG A 161 13.21 4.11 17.54
C ARG A 161 11.78 3.56 17.63
N THR A 162 10.88 4.04 16.77
CA THR A 162 9.51 3.51 16.69
C THR A 162 9.51 2.04 16.28
N ASN A 163 10.32 1.65 15.30
CA ASN A 163 10.41 0.26 14.85
C ASN A 163 10.91 -0.67 15.97
N ARG A 164 11.93 -0.23 16.73
CA ARG A 164 12.43 -0.97 17.90
C ARG A 164 11.31 -1.19 18.92
N ASN A 165 10.54 -0.17 19.26
CA ASN A 165 9.45 -0.31 20.22
C ASN A 165 8.33 -1.22 19.70
N ILE A 166 8.02 -1.17 18.39
CA ILE A 166 7.07 -2.09 17.76
C ILE A 166 7.55 -3.54 17.82
N LEU A 167 8.84 -3.79 17.59
CA LEU A 167 9.43 -5.13 17.72
C LEU A 167 9.39 -5.61 19.16
N ASN A 168 9.76 -4.79 20.13
CA ASN A 168 9.66 -5.12 21.55
C ASN A 168 8.22 -5.51 21.93
N ILE A 169 7.21 -4.76 21.47
CA ILE A 169 5.80 -5.11 21.71
C ILE A 169 5.46 -6.48 21.13
N LYS A 170 5.90 -6.78 19.90
CA LYS A 170 5.66 -8.09 19.27
C LYS A 170 6.33 -9.22 20.06
N ASP A 171 7.58 -9.06 20.43
CA ASP A 171 8.36 -10.07 21.14
C ASP A 171 7.79 -10.33 22.53
N THR A 172 7.48 -9.28 23.30
CA THR A 172 6.84 -9.41 24.62
C THR A 172 5.45 -10.03 24.51
N THR A 173 4.65 -9.66 23.50
CA THR A 173 3.31 -10.28 23.32
C THR A 173 3.43 -11.77 22.99
N GLN A 174 4.41 -12.15 22.16
CA GLN A 174 4.67 -13.55 21.84
C GLN A 174 5.09 -14.34 23.09
N GLN A 175 5.98 -13.78 23.90
CA GLN A 175 6.48 -14.43 25.11
C GLN A 175 5.39 -14.69 26.15
N HIS A 176 4.43 -13.76 26.31
CA HIS A 176 3.40 -13.88 27.34
C HIS A 176 2.10 -14.51 26.86
N PHE A 177 1.78 -14.42 25.56
CA PHE A 177 0.47 -14.81 25.03
C PHE A 177 0.53 -15.75 23.82
N ASP A 178 1.72 -16.20 23.40
CA ASP A 178 1.94 -17.04 22.21
C ASP A 178 1.28 -16.46 20.94
N TYR A 179 1.32 -15.13 20.83
CA TYR A 179 0.66 -14.39 19.74
C TYR A 179 1.51 -13.20 19.26
N ILE A 180 1.73 -13.12 17.95
CA ILE A 180 2.42 -12.00 17.30
C ILE A 180 1.40 -11.05 16.65
N PRO A 181 1.15 -9.85 17.19
CA PRO A 181 0.28 -8.88 16.57
C PRO A 181 0.90 -8.26 15.32
N THR A 182 0.06 -7.96 14.32
CA THR A 182 0.47 -7.09 13.21
C THR A 182 0.63 -5.65 13.69
N GLU A 183 1.46 -4.85 13.02
CA GLU A 183 1.64 -3.43 13.39
C GLU A 183 0.32 -2.66 13.38
N GLU A 184 -0.55 -2.95 12.39
CA GLU A 184 -1.87 -2.37 12.32
C GLU A 184 -2.71 -2.67 13.56
N LYS A 185 -2.65 -3.92 14.08
CA LYS A 185 -3.35 -4.30 15.31
C LYS A 185 -2.78 -3.58 16.54
N ILE A 186 -1.46 -3.39 16.64
CA ILE A 186 -0.83 -2.61 17.72
C ILE A 186 -1.36 -1.17 17.71
N TRP A 187 -1.39 -0.51 16.54
CA TRP A 187 -1.88 0.86 16.45
C TRP A 187 -3.39 0.98 16.67
N LYS A 188 -4.16 -0.05 16.31
CA LYS A 188 -5.61 -0.09 16.56
C LYS A 188 -5.92 -0.33 18.05
N SER A 189 -5.17 -1.18 18.74
CA SER A 189 -5.43 -1.53 20.15
C SER A 189 -5.30 -0.31 21.06
N ILE A 190 -4.26 0.52 20.89
CA ILE A 190 -4.10 1.74 21.69
C ILE A 190 -5.18 2.80 21.41
N ARG A 191 -6.01 2.61 20.38
CA ARG A 191 -7.10 3.51 20.00
C ARG A 191 -8.48 2.99 20.39
N HIS A 192 -8.55 1.90 21.17
CA HIS A 192 -9.82 1.28 21.56
C HIS A 192 -10.74 2.28 22.29
N LYS A 193 -12.06 2.15 22.07
CA LYS A 193 -13.07 3.07 22.59
C LYS A 193 -13.05 3.18 24.12
N ASP A 194 -12.67 2.09 24.80
CA ASP A 194 -12.63 2.01 26.27
C ASP A 194 -11.38 2.67 26.89
N ILE A 195 -10.42 3.10 26.06
CA ILE A 195 -9.22 3.82 26.52
C ILE A 195 -9.51 5.32 26.42
N GLU A 196 -9.29 6.08 27.48
CA GLU A 196 -9.46 7.54 27.45
C GLU A 196 -8.47 8.20 26.48
N ARG A 197 -8.90 9.28 25.79
CA ARG A 197 -8.09 9.98 24.78
C ARG A 197 -6.68 10.35 25.27
N LYS A 198 -6.53 10.82 26.52
CA LYS A 198 -5.23 11.18 27.10
C LYS A 198 -4.29 9.97 27.21
N THR A 199 -4.84 8.80 27.58
CA THR A 199 -4.11 7.53 27.64
C THR A 199 -3.72 7.05 26.24
N ARG A 200 -4.60 7.19 25.24
CA ARG A 200 -4.26 6.88 23.84
C ARG A 200 -3.07 7.72 23.35
N TYR A 201 -3.06 9.01 23.71
CA TYR A 201 -1.97 9.92 23.36
C TYR A 201 -0.66 9.54 24.06
N PHE A 202 -0.72 9.22 25.35
CA PHE A 202 0.44 8.74 26.10
C PHE A 202 1.03 7.47 25.47
N LEU A 203 0.22 6.46 25.19
CA LEU A 203 0.66 5.21 24.54
C LEU A 203 1.25 5.48 23.15
N TRP A 204 0.62 6.35 22.36
CA TRP A 204 1.13 6.74 21.05
C TRP A 204 2.52 7.40 21.15
N MET A 205 2.70 8.35 22.07
CA MET A 205 3.97 9.03 22.33
C MET A 205 5.03 8.04 22.83
N ALA A 206 4.66 7.11 23.71
CA ALA A 206 5.55 6.08 24.23
C ALA A 206 6.06 5.15 23.12
N ILE A 207 5.17 4.62 22.27
CA ILE A 207 5.56 3.77 21.14
C ILE A 207 6.46 4.53 20.16
N HIS A 208 6.19 5.82 19.94
CA HIS A 208 7.03 6.64 19.09
C HIS A 208 8.37 7.06 19.71
N ASP A 209 8.60 6.79 20.99
CA ASP A 209 9.75 7.30 21.75
C ASP A 209 9.84 8.84 21.65
N ALA A 210 8.69 9.51 21.84
CA ALA A 210 8.54 10.94 21.60
C ALA A 210 8.63 11.79 22.88
N TYR A 211 8.75 11.17 24.05
CA TYR A 211 9.01 11.88 25.29
C TYR A 211 10.49 12.25 25.41
N MET A 212 10.75 13.36 26.09
CA MET A 212 12.10 13.86 26.31
C MET A 212 12.76 13.13 27.48
N THR A 213 13.18 11.89 27.25
CA THR A 213 13.76 10.98 28.26
C THR A 213 14.97 10.22 27.71
N GLY A 214 15.78 9.65 28.61
CA GLY A 214 16.95 8.84 28.28
C GLY A 214 17.89 9.49 27.27
N THR A 215 18.24 8.72 26.23
CA THR A 215 19.18 9.15 25.17
C THR A 215 18.78 10.39 24.40
N HIS A 216 17.53 10.89 24.51
CA HIS A 216 17.19 12.17 23.90
C HIS A 216 17.98 13.33 24.51
N TRP A 217 18.37 13.24 25.79
CA TRP A 217 19.17 14.25 26.47
C TRP A 217 20.64 14.25 26.03
N LEU A 218 21.14 13.15 25.45
CA LEU A 218 22.54 12.98 25.00
C LEU A 218 22.83 13.63 23.64
N ARG A 219 22.02 14.61 23.21
CA ARG A 219 22.25 15.28 21.93
C ARG A 219 23.50 16.16 22.02
N PRO A 220 24.37 16.20 20.99
CA PRO A 220 25.64 16.93 21.04
C PRO A 220 25.51 18.43 21.35
N ASN A 221 24.35 19.03 21.07
CA ASN A 221 24.09 20.45 21.29
C ASN A 221 23.55 20.78 22.69
N PHE A 222 23.37 19.80 23.57
CA PHE A 222 22.89 20.02 24.93
C PHE A 222 24.06 20.22 25.89
N LYS A 223 23.90 21.13 26.85
CA LYS A 223 24.88 21.38 27.91
C LYS A 223 25.06 20.13 28.79
N PRO A 224 26.26 19.91 29.39
CA PRO A 224 26.52 18.76 30.25
C PRO A 224 25.45 18.57 31.35
N GLU A 225 25.04 19.65 32.03
CA GLU A 225 24.03 19.59 33.09
C GLU A 225 22.65 19.07 32.60
N LEU A 226 22.35 19.26 31.31
CA LEU A 226 21.13 18.71 30.69
C LEU A 226 21.32 17.26 30.26
N GLN A 227 22.52 16.85 29.88
CA GLN A 227 22.83 15.48 29.49
C GLN A 227 22.77 14.52 30.69
N GLU A 228 23.06 15.01 31.90
CA GLU A 228 22.89 14.25 33.16
C GLU A 228 21.47 13.68 33.32
N ARG A 229 20.45 14.36 32.77
CA ARG A 229 19.06 13.89 32.78
C ARG A 229 18.80 12.64 31.93
N ALA A 230 19.79 12.19 31.16
CA ALA A 230 19.70 10.93 30.43
C ALA A 230 19.74 9.71 31.34
N TYR A 231 20.26 9.85 32.56
CA TYR A 231 20.53 8.76 33.49
C TYR A 231 19.74 8.94 34.78
N CYS A 232 19.42 7.81 35.40
CA CYS A 232 18.70 7.80 36.67
C CYS A 232 19.65 8.14 37.82
N PRO A 233 19.34 9.13 38.68
CA PRO A 233 20.20 9.47 39.81
C PRO A 233 20.25 8.38 40.90
N HIS A 234 19.39 7.37 40.83
CA HIS A 234 19.30 6.31 41.84
C HIS A 234 20.02 5.02 41.45
N CYS A 235 19.97 4.63 40.18
CA CYS A 235 20.53 3.35 39.70
C CYS A 235 21.46 3.50 38.50
N ASP A 236 21.71 4.72 38.02
CA ASP A 236 22.64 5.06 36.92
C ASP A 236 22.32 4.44 35.55
N GLU A 237 21.17 3.78 35.43
CA GLU A 237 20.63 3.28 34.16
C GLU A 237 20.08 4.42 33.29
N VAL A 238 19.99 4.19 31.97
CA VAL A 238 19.38 5.16 31.05
C VAL A 238 17.91 5.37 31.41
N GLU A 239 17.55 6.60 31.77
CA GLU A 239 16.23 7.01 32.25
C GLU A 239 15.23 7.17 31.09
N ASP A 240 14.99 6.10 30.34
CA ASP A 240 13.94 6.05 29.31
C ASP A 240 12.57 5.63 29.89
N LEU A 241 11.51 5.66 29.08
CA LEU A 241 10.18 5.29 29.58
C LEU A 241 10.09 3.84 30.06
N ASN A 242 10.86 2.92 29.47
CA ASN A 242 10.85 1.53 29.91
C ASN A 242 11.49 1.40 31.29
N HIS A 243 12.60 2.12 31.50
CA HIS A 243 13.25 2.24 32.80
C HIS A 243 12.30 2.81 33.85
N ILE A 244 11.77 4.01 33.59
CA ILE A 244 10.87 4.73 34.51
C ILE A 244 9.69 3.85 34.92
N LEU A 245 9.03 3.19 33.94
CA LEU A 245 7.78 2.49 34.19
C LEU A 245 7.96 1.06 34.70
N THR A 246 9.04 0.34 34.34
CA THR A 246 9.10 -1.12 34.58
C THR A 246 10.39 -1.65 35.19
N LYS A 247 11.49 -0.88 35.23
CA LYS A 247 12.80 -1.38 35.69
C LYS A 247 13.38 -0.65 36.90
N CYS A 248 13.05 0.63 37.06
CA CYS A 248 13.61 1.46 38.12
C CYS A 248 13.21 0.95 39.52
N ASN A 249 14.18 0.89 40.44
CA ASN A 249 13.97 0.44 41.82
C ASN A 249 13.56 1.57 42.79
N THR A 250 13.33 2.79 42.30
CA THR A 250 12.89 3.91 43.14
C THR A 250 11.50 3.63 43.74
N PRO A 251 11.23 3.97 45.02
CA PRO A 251 9.99 3.60 45.71
C PRO A 251 8.69 4.03 45.02
N GLY A 252 8.73 5.14 44.26
CA GLY A 252 7.55 5.67 43.56
C GLY A 252 6.99 4.70 42.51
N GLN A 253 7.84 4.01 41.76
CA GLN A 253 7.39 3.05 40.74
C GLN A 253 6.64 1.89 41.38
N LYS A 254 7.24 1.27 42.40
CA LYS A 254 6.61 0.19 43.17
C LYS A 254 5.25 0.61 43.74
N THR A 255 5.20 1.80 44.35
CA THR A 255 3.96 2.34 44.91
C THR A 255 2.84 2.44 43.87
N VAL A 256 3.15 2.89 42.65
CA VAL A 256 2.17 3.00 41.56
C VAL A 256 1.71 1.62 41.08
N TRP A 257 2.61 0.64 40.96
CA TRP A 257 2.23 -0.73 40.58
C TRP A 257 1.40 -1.43 41.66
N ASP A 258 1.72 -1.25 42.94
CA ASP A 258 0.92 -1.78 44.06
C ASP A 258 -0.50 -1.19 44.03
N MET A 259 -0.65 0.10 43.68
CA MET A 259 -1.97 0.72 43.50
C MET A 259 -2.72 0.15 42.29
N ALA A 260 -2.01 -0.09 41.18
CA ALA A 260 -2.59 -0.65 39.97
C ALA A 260 -3.07 -2.10 40.18
N GLU A 261 -2.28 -2.92 40.88
CA GLU A 261 -2.62 -4.29 41.27
C GLU A 261 -3.89 -4.31 42.13
N LYS A 262 -3.93 -3.52 43.21
CA LYS A 262 -5.12 -3.39 44.08
C LYS A 262 -6.36 -2.92 43.34
N LEU A 263 -6.22 -2.07 42.32
CA LEU A 263 -7.34 -1.63 41.50
C LEU A 263 -7.84 -2.77 40.60
N TRP A 264 -6.93 -3.60 40.08
CA TRP A 264 -7.25 -4.73 39.23
C TRP A 264 -7.96 -5.85 40.01
N GLU A 265 -7.55 -6.13 41.23
CA GLU A 265 -8.18 -7.14 42.11
C GLU A 265 -9.60 -6.77 42.57
N ARG A 266 -10.00 -5.50 42.45
CA ARG A 266 -11.36 -5.04 42.78
C ARG A 266 -12.38 -5.28 41.66
N LYS A 267 -11.93 -5.77 40.49
CA LYS A 267 -12.79 -6.19 39.38
C LYS A 267 -13.06 -7.69 39.45
#